data_AF-A0A0S8EYC9-F1
#
_entry.id   AF-A0A0S8EYC9-F1
#
_cell.length_a   1.000
_cell.length_b   1.000
_cell.length_c   1.000
_cell.angle_alpha   90.00
_cell.angle_beta   90.00
_cell.angle_gamma   90.00
#
_symmetry.space_group_name_H-M   'P 1'
#
loop_
_entity.id
_entity.type
_entity.pdbx_description
1 polymer ?
#
loop_
_entity_poly.entity_id
_entity_poly.type
_entity_poly.pdbx_seq_one_letter_code
_entity_poly.pdbx_strand_id
1 'polypeptide(L)'
;MAGFYVVVSRGNLVKKIAGLSMFQTSVFILYISMGVVTGGTVPIIIEGAISYSNPLPHVLILTAIVVGVATTAVALSLIIRINEAYGTVEEDEIHKQDESF
;
A
#
# COMPACT_ATOMS: atom_id res chain seq x y z
N MET A 1 2.71 5.23 -10.49
CA MET A 1 3.99 5.96 -10.29
C MET A 1 3.86 7.19 -9.41
N ALA A 2 2.75 7.93 -9.44
CA ALA A 2 2.53 9.09 -8.55
C ALA A 2 2.73 8.77 -7.05
N GLY A 3 2.20 7.65 -6.55
CA GLY A 3 2.41 7.24 -5.16
C GLY A 3 3.88 7.05 -4.78
N PHE A 4 4.67 6.39 -5.64
CA PHE A 4 6.12 6.23 -5.44
C PHE A 4 6.84 7.58 -5.45
N TYR A 5 6.46 8.48 -6.35
CA TYR A 5 7.01 9.84 -6.36
C TYR A 5 6.73 10.58 -5.05
N VAL A 6 5.52 10.45 -4.48
CA VAL A 6 5.18 11.08 -3.18
C VAL A 6 6.08 10.55 -2.05
N VAL A 7 6.38 9.25 -2.03
CA VAL A 7 7.27 8.65 -1.02
C VAL A 7 8.67 9.25 -1.06
N VAL A 8 9.20 9.49 -2.28
CA VAL A 8 10.56 10.02 -2.47
C VAL A 8 10.62 11.54 -2.30
N SER A 9 9.58 12.27 -2.70
CA SER A 9 9.61 13.74 -2.81
C SER A 9 9.10 14.50 -1.58
N ARG A 10 8.43 13.85 -0.63
CA ARG A 10 7.83 14.51 0.54
C ARG A 10 8.57 14.14 1.82
N GLY A 11 9.02 15.14 2.59
CA GLY A 11 9.62 14.95 3.92
C GLY A 11 8.62 14.61 5.02
N ASN A 12 7.34 14.99 4.86
CA ASN A 12 6.29 14.68 5.82
C ASN A 12 6.00 13.17 5.86
N LEU A 13 6.19 12.55 7.03
CA LEU A 13 6.06 11.10 7.22
C LEU A 13 4.65 10.57 6.90
N VAL A 14 3.60 11.32 7.26
CA VAL A 14 2.20 10.91 6.97
C VAL A 14 1.94 10.90 5.46
N LYS A 15 2.45 11.92 4.74
CA LYS A 15 2.33 11.99 3.27
C LYS A 15 3.08 10.84 2.60
N LYS A 16 4.24 10.42 3.13
CA LYS A 16 4.95 9.23 2.63
C LYS A 16 4.09 7.98 2.75
N ILE A 17 3.44 7.74 3.89
CA ILE A 17 2.55 6.57 4.06
C ILE A 17 1.36 6.61 3.10
N ALA A 18 0.74 7.78 2.90
CA ALA A 18 -0.33 7.94 1.91
C ALA A 18 0.15 7.69 0.46
N GLY A 19 1.36 8.13 0.13
CA GLY A 19 2.01 7.83 -1.16
C GLY A 19 2.26 6.33 -1.34
N LEU A 20 2.72 5.66 -0.29
CA LEU A 20 2.99 4.23 -0.28
C LEU A 20 1.70 3.42 -0.46
N SER A 21 0.61 3.78 0.22
CA SER A 21 -0.69 3.11 0.06
C SER A 21 -1.24 3.28 -1.37
N MET A 22 -1.09 4.48 -1.96
CA MET A 22 -1.49 4.71 -3.36
C MET A 22 -0.67 3.86 -4.34
N PHE A 23 0.64 3.72 -4.08
CA PHE A 23 1.51 2.85 -4.88
C PHE A 23 1.09 1.38 -4.76
N GLN A 24 0.82 0.91 -3.55
CA GLN A 24 0.37 -0.46 -3.28
C GLN A 24 -0.94 -0.79 -4.02
N THR A 25 -1.94 0.10 -3.98
CA THR A 25 -3.19 -0.06 -4.74
C THR A 25 -2.95 -0.16 -6.25
N SER A 26 -1.97 0.58 -6.78
CA SER A 26 -1.60 0.49 -8.20
C SER A 26 -1.05 -0.89 -8.56
N VAL A 27 -0.22 -1.47 -7.68
CA VAL A 27 0.33 -2.83 -7.85
C VAL A 27 -0.78 -3.88 -7.78
N PHE A 28 -1.76 -3.70 -6.89
CA PHE A 28 -2.92 -4.59 -6.79
C PHE A 28 -3.70 -4.65 -8.11
N ILE A 29 -4.00 -3.49 -8.68
CA ILE A 29 -4.74 -3.40 -9.95
C ILE A 29 -3.95 -4.06 -11.08
N LEU A 30 -2.63 -3.82 -11.15
CA LEU A 30 -1.76 -4.46 -12.13
C LEU A 30 -1.84 -5.99 -12.04
N TYR A 31 -1.73 -6.56 -10.84
CA TYR A 31 -1.80 -8.00 -10.63
C TYR A 31 -3.17 -8.58 -10.96
N ILE A 32 -4.26 -7.91 -10.55
CA ILE A 32 -5.62 -8.34 -10.86
C ILE A 32 -5.85 -8.34 -12.37
N SER A 33 -5.37 -7.32 -13.09
CA SER A 33 -5.53 -7.24 -14.55
C SER A 33 -4.86 -8.41 -15.30
N MET A 34 -3.76 -8.95 -14.78
CA MET A 34 -3.10 -10.13 -15.35
C MET A 34 -3.91 -11.42 -15.14
N GLY A 35 -4.85 -11.44 -14.19
CA GLY A 35 -5.70 -12.59 -13.90
C GLY A 35 -6.97 -12.69 -14.75
N VAL A 36 -7.29 -11.64 -15.52
CA VAL A 36 -8.51 -11.58 -16.33
C VAL A 36 -8.38 -12.49 -17.54
N VAL A 37 -9.34 -13.40 -17.70
CA VAL A 37 -9.45 -14.28 -18.88
C VAL A 37 -10.59 -13.77 -19.77
N THR A 38 -10.33 -13.58 -21.06
CA THR A 38 -11.35 -13.12 -22.02
C THR A 38 -12.53 -14.10 -22.06
N GLY A 39 -13.74 -13.61 -21.79
CA GLY A 39 -14.94 -14.44 -21.71
C GLY A 39 -15.02 -15.33 -20.46
N GLY A 40 -14.07 -15.21 -19.53
CA GLY A 40 -14.09 -15.87 -18.24
C GLY A 40 -14.97 -15.13 -17.24
N THR A 41 -15.72 -15.88 -16.45
CA THR A 41 -16.54 -15.34 -15.36
C THR A 41 -15.70 -15.17 -14.09
N VAL A 42 -16.30 -14.63 -13.02
CA VAL A 42 -15.65 -14.53 -11.70
C VAL A 42 -15.31 -15.93 -11.17
N PRO A 43 -14.19 -16.13 -10.44
CA PRO A 43 -13.75 -17.45 -9.96
C PRO A 43 -14.60 -17.97 -8.78
N ILE A 44 -15.90 -18.11 -9.02
CA ILE A 44 -16.92 -18.63 -8.12
C ILE A 44 -17.70 -19.66 -8.92
N ILE A 45 -17.89 -20.87 -8.39
CA ILE A 45 -18.59 -21.93 -9.11
C ILE A 45 -20.04 -21.50 -9.35
N ILE A 46 -20.41 -21.35 -10.62
CA ILE A 46 -21.75 -20.98 -11.08
C ILE A 46 -22.21 -22.02 -12.10
N GLU A 47 -23.46 -22.47 -11.98
CA GLU A 47 -24.04 -23.40 -12.97
C GLU A 47 -24.06 -22.78 -14.37
N GLY A 48 -23.59 -23.54 -15.37
CA GLY A 48 -23.56 -23.10 -16.77
C GLY A 48 -22.35 -22.23 -17.16
N ALA A 49 -21.43 -21.90 -16.23
CA ALA A 49 -20.20 -21.19 -16.57
C ALA A 49 -19.15 -22.15 -17.17
N ILE A 50 -18.60 -21.76 -18.33
CA ILE A 50 -17.65 -22.57 -19.13
C ILE A 50 -16.19 -22.15 -18.86
N SER A 51 -15.97 -20.89 -18.51
CA SER A 51 -14.64 -20.31 -18.30
C SER A 51 -14.64 -19.39 -17.09
N TYR A 52 -13.51 -19.35 -16.39
CA TYR A 52 -13.30 -18.57 -15.18
C TYR A 52 -12.00 -17.77 -15.30
N SER A 53 -11.99 -16.58 -14.71
CA SER A 53 -10.75 -15.83 -14.50
C SER A 53 -9.83 -16.57 -13.52
N ASN A 54 -8.53 -16.32 -13.59
CA ASN A 54 -7.55 -17.02 -12.76
C ASN A 54 -7.80 -16.67 -11.27
N PRO A 55 -8.05 -17.65 -10.38
CA PRO A 55 -8.27 -17.38 -8.96
C PRO A 55 -7.00 -16.95 -8.21
N LEU A 56 -5.81 -17.26 -8.72
CA LEU A 56 -4.55 -17.05 -8.01
C LEU A 56 -4.30 -15.57 -7.68
N PRO A 57 -4.43 -14.61 -8.62
CA PRO A 57 -4.26 -13.19 -8.29
C PRO A 57 -5.25 -12.69 -7.23
N HIS A 58 -6.48 -13.20 -7.21
CA HIS A 58 -7.47 -12.79 -6.19
C HIS A 58 -7.01 -13.15 -4.78
N VAL A 59 -6.50 -14.37 -4.57
CA VAL A 59 -6.03 -14.84 -3.25
C VAL A 59 -4.74 -14.11 -2.83
N LEU A 60 -3.81 -13.93 -3.76
CA LEU A 60 -2.55 -13.22 -3.50
C LEU A 60 -2.81 -11.77 -3.08
N ILE A 61 -3.73 -11.07 -3.78
CA ILE A 61 -4.05 -9.67 -3.45
C ILE A 61 -4.87 -9.56 -2.17
N LEU A 62 -5.80 -10.48 -1.89
CA LEU A 62 -6.50 -10.49 -0.59
C LEU A 62 -5.51 -10.56 0.58
N THR A 63 -4.49 -11.42 0.45
CA THR A 63 -3.41 -11.53 1.45
C THR A 63 -2.60 -10.25 1.54
N ALA A 64 -2.22 -9.67 0.40
CA ALA A 64 -1.44 -8.44 0.34
C ALA A 64 -2.19 -7.22 0.91
N ILE A 65 -3.52 -7.16 0.78
CA ILE A 65 -4.35 -6.10 1.38
C ILE A 65 -4.27 -6.17 2.91
N VAL A 66 -4.47 -7.36 3.50
CA VAL A 66 -4.43 -7.52 4.96
C VAL A 66 -3.06 -7.15 5.52
N VAL A 67 -1.98 -7.63 4.88
CA VAL A 67 -0.60 -7.26 5.26
C VAL A 67 -0.40 -5.75 5.12
N GLY A 68 -0.87 -5.13 4.04
CA GLY A 68 -0.79 -3.68 3.81
C GLY A 68 -1.46 -2.85 4.90
N VAL A 69 -2.65 -3.24 5.33
CA VAL A 69 -3.37 -2.55 6.42
C VAL A 69 -2.61 -2.71 7.74
N ALA A 70 -2.12 -3.90 8.05
CA ALA A 70 -1.35 -4.16 9.26
C ALA A 70 -0.05 -3.35 9.32
N THR A 71 0.72 -3.31 8.23
CA THR A 71 1.96 -2.53 8.17
C THR A 71 1.69 -1.03 8.19
N THR A 72 0.61 -0.56 7.56
CA THR A 72 0.19 0.86 7.63
C THR A 72 -0.16 1.26 9.06
N ALA A 73 -0.87 0.41 9.81
CA ALA A 73 -1.19 0.66 11.21
C ALA A 73 0.07 0.79 12.08
N VAL A 74 1.04 -0.10 11.88
CA VAL A 74 2.34 -0.04 12.57
C VAL A 74 3.14 1.21 12.15
N ALA A 75 3.14 1.56 10.87
CA ALA A 75 3.82 2.76 10.41
C ALA A 75 3.21 4.04 11.01
N LEU A 76 1.88 4.14 11.07
CA LEU A 76 1.20 5.26 11.70
C LEU A 76 1.44 5.32 13.20
N SER A 77 1.48 4.18 13.90
CA SER A 77 1.81 4.17 15.33
C SER A 77 3.24 4.64 15.60
N LEU A 78 4.19 4.28 14.75
CA LEU A 78 5.56 4.81 14.80
C LEU A 78 5.59 6.33 14.55
N ILE A 79 4.82 6.84 13.58
CA ILE A 79 4.75 8.28 13.31
C ILE A 79 4.19 9.04 14.52
N ILE A 80 3.18 8.50 15.20
CA ILE A 80 2.65 9.07 16.44
C ILE A 80 3.75 9.12 17.50
N ARG A 81 4.50 8.04 17.71
CA ARG A 81 5.62 8.01 18.66
C ARG A 81 6.73 8.99 18.32
N ILE A 82 7.06 9.15 17.04
CA ILE A 82 8.04 10.14 16.58
C ILE A 82 7.54 11.55 16.89
N ASN A 83 6.26 11.83 16.64
CA ASN A 83 5.69 13.14 16.96
C ASN A 83 5.70 13.42 18.48
N GLU A 84 5.43 12.42 19.32
CA GLU A 84 5.53 12.55 20.77
C GLU A 84 6.96 12.87 21.24
N ALA A 85 7.98 12.33 20.57
CA ALA A 85 9.38 12.52 20.93
C ALA A 85 10.01 13.83 20.38
N TYR A 86 9.72 14.17 19.12
CA TYR A 86 10.35 15.29 18.41
C TYR A 86 9.44 16.53 18.27
N GLY A 87 8.15 16.41 18.57
CA GLY A 87 7.15 17.47 18.39
C GLY A 87 6.76 17.75 16.93
N THR A 88 7.30 17.00 15.97
CA THR A 88 7.09 17.20 14.52
C THR A 88 6.98 15.87 13.78
N VAL A 89 6.49 15.92 12.54
CA VAL A 89 6.41 14.78 11.60
C VAL A 89 7.14 15.07 10.29
N GLU A 90 7.91 16.16 10.25
CA GLU A 90 8.75 16.54 9.11
C GLU A 90 10.17 15.98 9.30
N GLU A 91 10.60 15.15 8.36
CA GLU A 91 11.90 14.47 8.41
C GLU A 91 13.10 15.43 8.49
N ASP A 92 13.05 16.56 7.78
CA ASP A 92 14.11 17.57 7.79
C ASP A 92 14.30 18.21 9.18
N GLU A 93 13.23 18.33 9.97
CA GLU A 93 13.30 18.87 11.33
C GLU A 93 13.84 17.82 12.32
N ILE A 94 13.43 16.56 12.14
CA ILE A 94 13.92 15.43 12.95
C ILE A 94 15.43 15.28 12.77
N HIS A 95 15.93 15.23 11.53
CA HIS A 95 17.37 15.09 11.27
C HIS A 95 18.19 16.26 11.84
N LYS A 96 17.69 17.50 11.77
CA LYS A 96 18.38 18.65 12.37
C LYS A 96 18.47 18.55 13.88
N GLN A 97 17.43 18.04 14.55
CA GLN A 97 17.46 17.82 16.00
C GLN A 97 18.48 16.73 16.36
N ASP A 98 18.53 15.62 15.61
CA ASP A 98 19.51 14.55 15.83
C ASP A 98 20.97 15.01 15.61
N GLU A 99 21.23 15.86 14.60
CA GLU A 99 22.56 16.41 14.31
C GLU A 99 23.06 17.45 15.33
N SER A 100 22.17 17.98 16.18
CA SER A 100 22.51 18.99 17.19
C SER A 100 22.83 18.41 18.57
N PHE A 101 22.79 17.08 18.72
CA PHE A 101 23.30 16.33 19.89
C PHE A 101 24.70 15.77 19.64
#